data_AF-A0A965P922-F1
#
_entry.id   AF-A0A965P922-F1
#
_cell.length_a   1.000
_cell.length_b   1.000
_cell.length_c   1.000
_cell.angle_alpha   90.00
_cell.angle_beta   90.00
_cell.angle_gamma   90.00
#
_symmetry.space_group_name_H-M   'P 1'
#
loop_
_entity.id
_entity.type
_entity.pdbx_description
1 polymer ?
#
loop_
_entity_poly.entity_id
_entity_poly.type
_entity_poly.pdbx_seq_one_letter_code
_entity_poly.pdbx_strand_id
1 'polypeptide(L)' 'MTIEVKDQRRHDIGCWLKELEVEQKNRGTNHGVCAVKKLGAVEVDTWYAIMTMSEFIKLWNAYKNIPDNPSLPHTGTV' A
#
# COMPACT_ATOMS: atom_id res chain seq x y z
N MET A 1 3.13 6.78 -5.36
CA MET A 1 2.65 5.44 -5.00
C MET A 1 1.19 5.33 -5.40
N THR A 2 0.75 4.21 -5.94
CA THR A 2 -0.67 3.94 -6.22
C THR A 2 -1.21 3.00 -5.14
N ILE A 3 -2.35 3.34 -4.56
CA ILE A 3 -3.04 2.49 -3.57
C ILE A 3 -4.39 2.13 -4.16
N GLU A 4 -4.67 0.83 -4.20
CA GLU A 4 -5.98 0.32 -4.59
C GLU A 4 -6.66 -0.29 -3.37
N VAL A 5 -7.94 0.03 -3.16
CA VAL A 5 -8.70 -0.39 -1.98
C VAL A 5 -9.69 -1.49 -2.34
N LYS A 6 -9.70 -2.59 -1.58
CA LYS A 6 -10.62 -3.72 -1.78
C LYS A 6 -11.37 -4.03 -0.48
N ASP A 7 -12.69 -3.95 -0.54
CA ASP A 7 -13.62 -4.41 0.50
C ASP A 7 -14.56 -5.44 -0.11
N GLN A 8 -14.13 -6.71 -0.14
CA GLN A 8 -14.87 -7.79 -0.78
C GLN A 8 -14.80 -9.05 0.09
N ARG A 9 -15.91 -9.80 0.17
CA ARG A 9 -15.98 -11.04 0.98
C ARG A 9 -15.03 -12.14 0.48
N ARG A 10 -14.78 -12.19 -0.83
CA ARG A 10 -13.88 -13.18 -1.45
C ARG A 10 -12.64 -12.46 -1.94
N HIS A 11 -11.47 -12.98 -1.56
CA HIS A 11 -10.21 -12.41 -2.02
C HIS A 11 -9.83 -12.96 -3.40
N ASP A 12 -9.67 -12.07 -4.37
CA ASP A 12 -9.09 -12.36 -5.68
C ASP A 12 -7.81 -11.55 -5.88
N ILE A 13 -6.81 -11.89 -5.06
CA ILE A 13 -5.54 -11.15 -4.98
C ILE A 13 -4.85 -11.09 -6.35
N GLY A 14 -4.91 -12.17 -7.13
CA GLY A 14 -4.27 -12.24 -8.44
C GLY A 14 -4.89 -11.27 -9.45
N CYS A 15 -6.22 -11.13 -9.45
CA CYS A 15 -6.90 -10.13 -10.28
C CYS A 15 -6.54 -8.71 -9.85
N TRP A 16 -6.63 -8.41 -8.56
CA TRP A 16 -6.37 -7.08 -8.02
C TRP A 16 -4.94 -6.61 -8.28
N LEU A 17 -3.94 -7.49 -8.13
CA LEU A 17 -2.55 -7.11 -8.42
C LEU A 17 -2.31 -6.83 -9.91
N LYS A 18 -3.07 -7.45 -10.83
CA LYS A 18 -3.02 -7.13 -12.27
C LYS A 18 -3.69 -5.78 -12.56
N GLU A 19 -4.83 -5.50 -11.95
CA GLU A 19 -5.51 -4.20 -12.04
C GLU A 19 -4.57 -3.08 -11.57
N LEU A 20 -3.99 -3.24 -10.38
CA LEU A 20 -3.02 -2.32 -9.80
C LEU A 20 -1.78 -2.10 -10.71
N GLU A 21 -1.30 -3.12 -11.43
CA GLU A 21 -0.21 -2.94 -12.40
C GLU A 21 -0.60 -1.98 -13.54
N VAL A 22 -1.83 -2.10 -14.06
CA VAL A 22 -2.34 -1.22 -15.09
C VAL A 22 -2.50 0.21 -14.56
N GLU A 23 -3.04 0.38 -13.36
CA GLU A 23 -3.18 1.69 -12.75
C GLU A 23 -1.84 2.38 -12.50
N GLN A 24 -0.84 1.63 -12.03
CA GLN A 24 0.51 2.14 -11.84
C GLN A 24 1.11 2.66 -13.16
N LYS A 25 0.93 1.93 -14.26
CA LYS A 25 1.38 2.37 -15.59
C LYS A 25 0.68 3.64 -16.05
N ASN A 26 -0.64 3.70 -15.87
CA ASN A 26 -1.43 4.86 -16.28
C ASN A 26 -1.10 6.13 -15.46
N ARG A 27 -0.77 5.97 -14.18
CA ARG A 27 -0.43 7.07 -13.27
C ARG A 27 1.07 7.39 -13.21
N GLY A 28 1.91 6.59 -13.85
CA GLY A 28 3.37 6.74 -13.81
C GLY A 28 3.96 6.59 -12.40
N THR A 29 3.40 5.70 -11.57
CA THR A 29 3.89 5.52 -10.19
C THR A 29 4.89 4.37 -10.07
N ASN A 30 5.91 4.56 -9.23
CA ASN A 30 6.98 3.57 -9.02
C ASN A 30 6.60 2.36 -8.16
N HIS A 31 5.57 2.52 -7.31
CA HIS A 31 5.15 1.50 -6.34
C HIS A 31 3.62 1.42 -6.25
N GLY A 32 3.13 0.22 -5.95
CA GLY A 32 1.71 -0.09 -5.82
C GLY A 32 1.44 -1.01 -4.63
N VAL A 33 0.31 -0.78 -3.96
CA VAL A 33 -0.17 -1.66 -2.89
C VAL A 33 -1.69 -1.81 -2.95
N CYS A 34 -2.19 -3.02 -2.73
CA CYS A 34 -3.60 -3.26 -2.47
C CYS A 34 -3.85 -3.18 -0.96
N ALA A 35 -4.65 -2.22 -0.51
CA ALA A 35 -5.19 -2.17 0.84
C ALA A 35 -6.48 -3.01 0.88
N VAL A 36 -6.45 -4.12 1.59
CA VAL A 36 -7.56 -5.08 1.66
C VAL A 36 -8.16 -5.08 3.06
N LYS A 37 -9.44 -4.72 3.15
CA LYS A 37 -10.17 -4.73 4.41
C LYS A 37 -10.24 -6.15 4.96
N LYS A 38 -9.80 -6.32 6.21
CA LYS A 38 -9.97 -7.57 6.94
C LYS A 38 -11.46 -7.76 7.25
N LEU A 39 -11.98 -8.98 7.04
CA LEU A 39 -13.40 -9.27 7.28
C LEU A 39 -13.80 -8.91 8.73
N GLY A 40 -14.82 -8.07 8.86
CA GLY A 40 -15.30 -7.59 10.17
C GLY A 40 -14.47 -6.46 10.80
N ALA A 41 -13.40 -6.00 10.15
CA ALA A 41 -12.65 -4.84 10.64
C ALA A 41 -13.42 -3.54 10.40
N VAL A 42 -13.41 -2.69 11.43
CA VAL A 42 -13.87 -1.29 11.35
C VAL A 42 -12.66 -0.38 11.14
N GLU A 43 -11.60 -0.61 11.91
CA GLU A 43 -10.40 0.21 11.91
C GLU A 43 -9.47 -0.11 10.73
N VAL A 44 -9.02 0.93 10.03
CA VAL A 44 -8.22 0.86 8.80
C VAL A 44 -6.79 0.35 9.08
N ASP A 45 -6.27 0.58 10.28
CA ASP A 45 -4.94 0.12 10.70
C ASP A 45 -4.81 -1.40 10.80
N THR A 46 -5.94 -2.12 10.87
CA THR A 46 -5.99 -3.59 10.90
C THR A 46 -6.09 -4.25 9.52
N TRP A 47 -6.09 -3.46 8.45
CA TRP A 47 -6.23 -3.95 7.08
C TRP A 47 -4.92 -4.58 6.57
N TYR A 48 -5.03 -5.41 5.54
CA TYR A 48 -3.85 -5.99 4.90
C TYR A 48 -3.31 -5.06 3.83
N ALA A 49 -1.98 -4.91 3.79
CA ALA A 49 -1.27 -4.33 2.66
C ALA A 49 -0.66 -5.48 1.83
N ILE A 50 -1.14 -5.65 0.60
CA ILE A 50 -0.72 -6.73 -0.28
C ILE A 50 0.01 -6.16 -1.49
N MET A 51 1.20 -6.69 -1.75
CA MET A 51 2.01 -6.44 -2.95
C MET A 51 2.78 -7.72 -3.30
N THR A 52 3.34 -7.80 -4.51
CA THR A 52 4.22 -8.90 -4.85
C THR A 52 5.55 -8.79 -4.09
N MET A 53 6.25 -9.91 -3.90
CA MET A 53 7.56 -9.88 -3.23
C MET A 53 8.57 -9.00 -3.95
N SER A 54 8.54 -8.95 -5.28
CA SER A 54 9.40 -8.07 -6.06
C SER A 54 9.09 -6.59 -5.80
N GLU A 55 7.81 -6.22 -5.70
CA GLU A 55 7.41 -4.85 -5.40
C GLU A 55 7.80 -4.46 -3.97
N PHE A 56 7.66 -5.38 -3.01
CA PHE A 56 8.16 -5.20 -1.66
C PHE A 56 9.67 -4.95 -1.62
N ILE A 57 10.46 -5.74 -2.34
CA ILE A 57 11.92 -5.55 -2.40
C ILE A 57 12.29 -4.19 -3.00
N LYS A 58 11.57 -3.74 -4.05
CA LYS A 58 11.78 -2.40 -4.62
C LYS A 58 11.47 -1.31 -3.60
N LEU A 59 10.33 -1.40 -2.93
CA LEU A 59 9.93 -0.46 -1.89
C LEU A 59 10.96 -0.44 -0.75
N TRP A 60 11.30 -1.62 -0.22
CA TRP A 60 12.32 -1.74 0.82
C TRP A 60 13.65 -1.09 0.42
N ASN A 61 14.15 -1.37 -0.78
CA ASN A 61 15.41 -0.77 -1.23
C ASN A 61 15.34 0.75 -1.41
N ALA A 62 14.18 1.29 -1.78
CA ALA A 62 13.98 2.74 -1.90
C ALA A 62 13.94 3.44 -0.53
N TYR A 63 13.45 2.77 0.52
CA TYR A 63 13.15 3.40 1.81
C TYR A 63 14.01 2.92 3.00
N LYS A 64 14.80 1.84 2.86
CA LYS A 64 15.61 1.24 3.95
C LYS A 64 16.66 2.16 4.59
N ASN A 65 17.04 3.23 3.89
CA ASN A 65 18.04 4.19 4.36
C ASN A 65 17.40 5.50 4.87
N ILE A 66 16.08 5.58 4.89
CA ILE A 66 15.39 6.69 5.51
C ILE A 66 15.42 6.41 7.02
N PRO A 67 16.00 7.31 7.83
CA PRO A 67 15.94 7.16 9.28
C PRO A 67 14.47 7.01 9.69
N ASP A 68 14.21 6.17 10.69
CA ASP A 68 12.87 6.07 11.29
C ASP A 68 12.35 7.49 11.53
N ASN A 69 11.08 7.71 11.14
CA ASN A 69 10.37 8.99 11.16
C ASN A 69 10.93 9.91 12.26
N PRO A 70 11.38 11.15 11.96
CA PRO A 70 11.89 12.03 13.00
C PRO A 70 10.87 12.06 14.14
N SER A 71 11.32 11.81 15.36
CA SER A 71 10.52 11.81 16.60
C SER A 71 9.86 13.14 16.92
N LEU A 72 9.85 14.08 15.96
CA LEU A 72 9.22 15.37 16.05
C LEU A 72 7.74 15.20 15.65
N PRO A 73 6.80 15.26 16.62
CA PRO A 73 5.39 15.35 16.28
C PRO A 73 5.18 16.52 15.32
N HIS A 74 4.25 16.39 14.38
CA HIS A 74 3.81 17.53 13.58
C HIS A 74 3.28 18.60 14.53
N THR A 75 4.12 19.59 14.88
CA THR A 75 3.65 20.84 15.48
C THR A 75 2.90 21.56 14.38
N GLY A 76 1.60 21.28 14.28
CA GLY A 76 0.67 22.10 13.54
C GLY A 76 0.70 23.49 14.14
N THR A 77 1.44 24.40 13.51
CA THR A 77 1.16 25.83 13.64
C THR A 77 -0.17 26.10 12.94
N VAL A 78 -1.13 26.47 13.77
CA VAL A 78 -2.47 27.00 13.50
C VAL A 78 -2.54 28.02 12.37
#